data_AF-A0A1B1LRT6-F1
#
_entry.id   AF-A0A1B1LRT6-F1
#
_cell.length_a   1.000
_cell.length_b   1.000
_cell.length_c   1.000
_cell.angle_alpha   90.00
_cell.angle_beta   90.00
_cell.angle_gamma   90.00
#
_symmetry.space_group_name_H-M   'P 1'
#
loop_
_entity.id
_entity.type
_entity.pdbx_description
1 polymer ?
#
loop_
_entity_poly.entity_id
_entity_poly.type
_entity_poly.pdbx_seq_one_letter_code
_entity_poly.pdbx_strand_id
1 'polypeptide(L)'
;MNITNLQVGLGIIALATVGLVFTNPILCLVLALIGMVVMFGWEQVKKLINIPTSSNYTLKDADGNLVDYTLKSGLLTKAERSFYGVLESVVPDELVVMSKVRIADVLYATKGLDRKDSARLFAKISSKHFDFVLCLRTDLSYVAAIELDDSSHQMSVDNKV
;
A
#
# COMPACT_ATOMS: atom_id res chain seq x y z
N MET A 1 24.88 16.54 14.24
CA MET A 1 24.36 17.80 13.65
C MET A 1 22.92 17.92 14.13
N ASN A 2 22.57 18.97 14.89
CA ASN A 2 21.36 18.99 15.72
C ASN A 2 20.09 19.16 14.87
N ILE A 3 19.20 18.16 14.87
CA ILE A 3 17.99 18.06 14.03
C ILE A 3 17.01 19.21 14.31
N THR A 4 17.05 19.75 15.53
CA THR A 4 16.23 20.89 15.96
C THR A 4 16.56 22.19 15.19
N ASN A 5 17.81 22.41 14.78
CA ASN A 5 18.18 23.61 14.02
C ASN A 5 17.76 23.54 12.54
N LEU A 6 17.56 22.32 12.00
CA LEU A 6 17.15 22.12 10.61
C LEU A 6 15.65 22.40 10.42
N GLN A 7 14.82 21.99 11.39
CA GLN A 7 13.37 22.15 11.32
C GLN A 7 12.93 23.62 11.46
N VAL A 8 13.62 24.41 12.30
CA VAL A 8 13.36 25.85 12.46
C VAL A 8 13.80 26.63 11.21
N GLY A 9 14.89 26.23 10.56
CA GLY A 9 15.38 26.84 9.32
C GLY A 9 14.43 26.64 8.13
N LEU A 10 13.85 25.44 7.97
CA LEU A 10 12.90 25.14 6.89
C LEU A 10 11.59 25.93 7.02
N GLY A 11 11.08 26.12 8.24
CA GLY A 11 9.85 26.89 8.49
C GLY A 11 9.98 28.38 8.14
N ILE A 12 11.14 28.99 8.43
CA ILE A 12 11.40 30.39 8.10
C ILE A 12 11.54 30.60 6.58
N ILE A 13 12.17 29.66 5.86
CA ILE A 13 12.28 29.68 4.39
C ILE A 13 10.89 29.53 3.74
N ALA A 14 10.02 28.69 4.29
CA ALA A 14 8.67 28.50 3.79
C ALA A 14 7.78 29.76 3.98
N LEU A 15 7.86 30.47 5.11
CA LEU A 15 7.11 31.72 5.29
C LEU A 15 7.59 32.85 4.37
N ALA A 16 8.90 32.95 4.12
CA ALA A 16 9.47 34.00 3.26
C ALA A 16 9.15 33.80 1.76
N THR A 17 9.04 32.54 1.30
CA THR A 17 8.71 32.23 -0.10
C THR A 17 7.24 32.49 -0.43
N VAL A 18 6.33 32.23 0.50
CA VAL A 18 4.89 32.53 0.33
C VAL A 18 4.66 34.04 0.16
N GLY A 19 5.38 34.89 0.90
CA GLY A 19 5.29 36.34 0.77
C GLY A 19 5.80 36.89 -0.58
N LEU A 20 6.88 36.32 -1.14
CA LEU A 20 7.44 36.77 -2.42
C LEU A 20 6.57 36.39 -3.62
N VAL A 21 5.91 35.22 -3.58
CA VAL A 21 5.08 34.73 -4.70
C VAL A 21 3.87 35.65 -4.95
N PHE A 22 3.29 36.29 -3.93
CA PHE A 22 2.16 37.21 -4.11
C PHE A 22 2.54 38.63 -4.55
N THR A 23 3.81 39.01 -4.51
CA THR A 23 4.25 40.38 -4.88
C THR A 23 4.65 40.50 -6.35
N ASN A 24 4.89 39.38 -7.04
CA ASN A 24 5.34 39.37 -8.42
C ASN A 24 4.33 38.64 -9.31
N PRO A 25 3.43 39.37 -10.01
CA PRO A 25 2.41 38.75 -10.85
C PRO A 25 3.02 37.92 -11.99
N ILE A 26 4.25 38.24 -12.42
CA ILE A 26 4.97 37.49 -13.46
C ILE A 26 5.36 36.10 -12.93
N LEU A 27 5.81 36.00 -11.68
CA LEU A 27 6.18 34.72 -11.07
C LEU A 27 4.97 33.80 -10.91
N CYS A 28 3.82 34.33 -10.49
CA CYS A 28 2.56 33.59 -10.45
C CYS A 28 2.15 33.04 -11.82
N LEU A 29 2.27 33.87 -12.88
CA LEU A 29 1.96 33.44 -14.24
C LEU A 29 2.91 32.33 -14.74
N VAL A 30 4.20 32.43 -14.41
CA VAL A 30 5.19 31.40 -14.75
C VAL A 30 4.89 30.07 -14.04
N LEU A 31 4.56 30.09 -12.75
CA LEU A 31 4.20 28.89 -12.00
C LEU A 31 2.88 28.27 -12.48
N ALA A 32 1.88 29.10 -12.83
CA ALA A 32 0.62 28.63 -13.40
C ALA A 32 0.82 28.00 -14.79
N LEU A 33 1.70 28.55 -15.62
CA LEU A 33 2.08 27.97 -16.91
C LEU A 33 2.81 26.63 -16.75
N ILE A 34 3.77 26.55 -15.82
CA ILE A 34 4.45 25.29 -15.49
C ILE A 34 3.43 24.25 -15.02
N GLY A 35 2.52 24.62 -14.12
CA GLY A 35 1.44 23.75 -13.64
C GLY A 35 0.53 23.26 -14.78
N MET A 36 0.14 24.13 -15.71
CA MET A 36 -0.62 23.74 -16.90
C MET A 36 0.17 22.81 -17.81
N VAL A 37 1.44 23.10 -18.11
CA VAL A 37 2.29 22.23 -18.92
C VAL A 37 2.47 20.86 -18.26
N VAL A 38 2.63 20.81 -16.94
CA VAL A 38 2.67 19.55 -16.18
C VAL A 38 1.33 18.82 -16.26
N MET A 39 0.20 19.51 -16.07
CA MET A 39 -1.14 18.89 -16.09
C MET A 39 -1.53 18.37 -17.49
N PHE A 40 -1.32 19.16 -18.54
CA PHE A 40 -1.59 18.77 -19.93
C PHE A 40 -0.53 17.80 -20.48
N GLY A 41 0.71 17.95 -20.03
CA GLY A 41 1.81 17.03 -20.32
C GLY A 41 1.61 15.69 -19.64
N TRP A 42 1.03 15.64 -18.44
CA TRP A 42 0.77 14.41 -17.68
C TRP A 42 -0.11 13.43 -18.44
N GLU A 43 -1.14 13.92 -19.15
CA GLU A 43 -2.01 13.07 -19.97
C GLU A 43 -1.27 12.49 -21.19
N GLN A 44 -0.29 13.22 -21.74
CA GLN A 44 0.55 12.73 -22.83
C GLN A 44 1.65 11.80 -22.30
N VAL A 45 2.19 12.09 -21.12
CA VAL A 45 3.10 11.23 -20.38
C VAL A 45 2.43 9.89 -20.13
N LYS A 46 1.21 9.82 -19.57
CA LYS A 46 0.45 8.55 -19.38
C LYS A 46 0.40 7.67 -20.64
N LYS A 47 0.23 8.29 -21.81
CA LYS A 47 0.25 7.59 -23.11
C LYS A 47 1.66 7.12 -23.50
N LEU A 48 2.69 7.89 -23.19
CA LEU A 48 4.10 7.56 -23.46
C LEU A 48 4.69 6.54 -22.47
N ILE A 49 4.29 6.55 -21.19
CA ILE A 49 4.72 5.54 -20.18
C ILE A 49 4.05 4.17 -20.38
N ASN A 50 3.15 4.00 -21.37
CA ASN A 50 2.45 2.76 -21.66
C ASN A 50 2.01 2.04 -20.38
N ILE A 51 1.35 2.77 -19.47
CA ILE A 51 0.82 2.20 -18.24
C ILE A 51 0.01 0.98 -18.69
N PRO A 52 0.43 -0.26 -18.37
CA PRO A 52 -0.10 -1.43 -19.03
C PRO A 52 -1.60 -1.50 -18.78
N THR A 53 -2.39 -1.21 -19.82
CA THR A 53 -3.83 -1.39 -19.80
C THR A 53 -4.06 -2.90 -19.83
N SER A 54 -4.14 -3.51 -18.65
CA SER A 54 -4.38 -4.94 -18.38
C SER A 54 -3.93 -5.88 -19.51
N SER A 55 -2.62 -6.10 -19.64
CA SER A 55 -2.16 -7.21 -20.48
C SER A 55 -2.69 -8.51 -19.86
N ASN A 56 -3.52 -9.25 -20.59
CA ASN A 56 -3.88 -10.61 -20.18
C ASN A 56 -2.59 -11.45 -20.14
N TYR A 57 -2.32 -12.07 -19.00
CA TYR A 57 -1.16 -12.93 -18.81
C TYR A 57 -1.61 -14.37 -18.93
N THR A 58 -1.16 -15.07 -19.96
CA THR A 58 -1.41 -16.50 -20.07
C THR A 58 -0.32 -17.26 -19.33
N LEU A 59 -0.68 -18.00 -18.28
CA LEU A 59 0.23 -18.82 -17.49
C LEU A 59 -0.21 -20.29 -17.52
N LYS A 60 0.72 -21.21 -17.28
CA LYS A 60 0.38 -22.62 -17.10
C LYS A 60 -0.11 -22.87 -15.68
N ASP A 61 -1.23 -23.57 -15.53
CA ASP A 61 -1.70 -24.07 -14.24
C ASP A 61 -0.88 -25.29 -13.76
N ALA A 62 -1.28 -25.85 -12.60
CA ALA A 62 -0.60 -27.01 -12.02
C ALA A 62 -0.65 -28.27 -12.90
N ASP A 63 -1.65 -28.36 -13.80
CA ASP A 63 -1.85 -29.48 -14.73
C ASP A 63 -1.22 -29.21 -16.11
N GLY A 64 -0.62 -28.03 -16.30
CA GLY A 64 0.07 -27.61 -17.52
C GLY A 64 -0.84 -26.93 -18.56
N ASN A 65 -2.11 -26.68 -18.26
CA ASN A 65 -3.04 -25.99 -19.15
C ASN A 65 -2.78 -24.49 -19.15
N LEU A 66 -2.98 -23.85 -20.31
CA LEU A 66 -2.90 -22.40 -20.43
C LEU A 66 -4.16 -21.74 -19.85
N VAL A 67 -3.97 -20.83 -18.92
CA VAL A 67 -5.04 -20.06 -18.27
C VAL A 67 -4.73 -18.58 -18.37
N ASP A 68 -5.74 -17.79 -18.73
CA ASP A 68 -5.62 -16.33 -18.80
C ASP A 68 -5.85 -15.70 -17.43
N TYR A 69 -4.91 -14.87 -17.01
CA TYR A 69 -4.96 -14.09 -15.78
C TYR A 69 -5.07 -12.61 -16.12
N THR A 70 -5.91 -11.92 -15.36
CA THR A 70 -6.04 -10.46 -15.42
C THR A 70 -5.62 -9.83 -14.11
N LEU A 71 -5.11 -8.61 -14.17
CA LEU A 71 -4.75 -7.86 -12.97
C LEU A 71 -6.00 -7.55 -12.15
N LYS A 72 -5.90 -7.71 -10.83
CA LYS A 72 -6.91 -7.17 -9.92
C LYS A 72 -6.88 -5.64 -9.96
N SER A 73 -8.02 -5.02 -9.66
CA SER A 73 -8.19 -3.56 -9.67
C SER A 73 -7.31 -2.80 -8.66
N GLY A 74 -6.72 -3.50 -7.70
CA GLY A 74 -5.77 -2.96 -6.72
C GLY A 74 -5.34 -4.01 -5.70
N LEU A 75 -4.31 -3.70 -4.92
CA LEU A 75 -3.82 -4.55 -3.84
C LEU A 75 -4.73 -4.49 -2.59
N LEU A 76 -5.24 -3.29 -2.28
CA LEU A 76 -6.06 -3.01 -1.11
C LEU A 76 -7.49 -2.65 -1.53
N THR A 77 -8.47 -3.04 -0.71
CA THR A 77 -9.84 -2.52 -0.81
C THR A 77 -9.88 -1.01 -0.49
N LYS A 78 -11.00 -0.34 -0.77
CA LYS A 78 -11.15 1.09 -0.44
C LYS A 78 -11.01 1.36 1.06
N ALA A 79 -11.59 0.49 1.89
CA ALA A 79 -11.51 0.59 3.35
C ALA A 79 -10.08 0.37 3.84
N GLU A 80 -9.43 -0.71 3.41
CA GLU A 80 -8.03 -1.01 3.72
C GLU A 80 -7.10 0.13 3.28
N ARG A 81 -7.30 0.69 2.07
CA ARG A 81 -6.49 1.80 1.57
C ARG A 81 -6.64 3.06 2.42
N SER A 82 -7.86 3.35 2.88
CA SER A 82 -8.12 4.47 3.79
C SER A 82 -7.40 4.26 5.12
N PHE A 83 -7.50 3.06 5.69
CA PHE A 83 -6.82 2.72 6.93
C PHE A 83 -5.30 2.78 6.77
N TYR A 84 -4.74 2.23 5.70
CA TYR A 84 -3.31 2.29 5.40
C TYR A 84 -2.80 3.74 5.39
N GLY A 85 -3.57 4.68 4.81
CA GLY A 85 -3.19 6.10 4.81
C GLY A 85 -3.12 6.73 6.21
N VAL A 86 -4.01 6.31 7.12
CA VAL A 86 -3.95 6.72 8.53
C VAL A 86 -2.82 6.01 9.27
N LEU A 87 -2.63 4.72 9.03
CA LEU A 87 -1.59 3.93 9.65
C LEU A 87 -0.20 4.50 9.33
N GLU A 88 0.08 4.80 8.06
CA GLU A 88 1.36 5.40 7.64
C GLU A 88 1.61 6.79 8.25
N SER A 89 0.57 7.54 8.63
CA SER A 89 0.77 8.88 9.23
C SER A 89 1.09 8.83 10.72
N VAL A 90 0.81 7.70 11.38
CA VAL A 90 1.04 7.50 12.83
C VAL A 90 2.18 6.54 13.14
N VAL A 91 2.60 5.73 12.16
CA VAL A 91 3.71 4.79 12.30
C VAL A 91 5.04 5.55 12.31
N PRO A 92 5.94 5.33 13.29
CA PRO A 92 7.26 5.94 13.33
C PRO A 92 8.15 5.54 12.13
N ASP A 93 9.11 6.37 11.78
CA ASP A 93 10.02 6.16 10.64
C ASP A 93 10.87 4.88 10.77
N GLU A 94 11.09 4.40 12.00
CA GLU A 94 11.83 3.16 12.28
C GLU A 94 11.06 1.90 11.86
N LEU A 95 9.76 2.02 11.58
CA LEU A 95 8.91 0.93 11.16
C LEU A 95 8.50 1.08 9.69
N VAL A 96 8.15 -0.04 9.07
CA VAL A 96 7.57 -0.10 7.72
C VAL A 96 6.29 -0.94 7.75
N VAL A 97 5.27 -0.47 7.04
CA VAL A 97 3.99 -1.17 6.90
C VAL A 97 4.02 -2.07 5.67
N MET A 98 3.84 -3.36 5.88
CA MET A 98 3.69 -4.37 4.82
C MET A 98 2.21 -4.75 4.70
N SER A 99 1.64 -4.72 3.49
CA SER A 99 0.22 -5.02 3.26
C SER A 99 -0.01 -6.43 2.71
N LYS A 100 -1.14 -7.07 3.05
CA LYS A 100 -1.57 -8.38 2.52
C LYS A 100 -0.51 -9.49 2.64
N VAL A 101 0.20 -9.53 3.77
CA VAL A 101 1.24 -10.52 4.04
C VAL A 101 0.60 -11.85 4.39
N ARG A 102 0.94 -12.94 3.68
CA ARG A 102 0.36 -14.25 3.98
C ARG A 102 0.72 -14.68 5.39
N ILE A 103 -0.22 -15.30 6.10
CA ILE A 103 0.06 -15.82 7.45
C ILE A 103 1.20 -16.85 7.39
N ALA A 104 1.25 -17.66 6.31
CA ALA A 104 2.34 -18.61 6.06
C ALA A 104 3.74 -18.00 5.91
N ASP A 105 3.83 -16.69 5.59
CA ASP A 105 5.13 -16.00 5.48
C ASP A 105 5.60 -15.48 6.85
N VAL A 106 4.71 -15.39 7.84
CA VAL A 106 5.00 -14.87 9.19
C VAL A 106 5.06 -16.00 10.21
N LEU A 107 4.16 -16.96 10.10
CA LEU A 107 3.96 -18.05 11.05
C LEU A 107 4.19 -19.40 10.38
N TYR A 108 4.76 -20.33 11.15
CA TYR A 108 4.84 -21.74 10.80
C TYR A 108 4.30 -22.59 11.96
N ALA A 109 3.76 -23.77 11.63
CA ALA A 109 3.30 -24.70 12.64
C ALA A 109 4.50 -25.33 13.38
N THR A 110 4.50 -25.28 14.71
CA THR A 110 5.60 -25.81 15.53
C THR A 110 5.44 -27.32 15.82
N LYS A 111 6.50 -27.93 16.38
CA LYS A 111 6.78 -29.37 16.45
C LYS A 111 5.62 -30.27 16.93
N GLY A 112 5.65 -31.53 16.48
CA GLY A 112 4.78 -32.61 16.94
C GLY A 112 3.74 -33.07 15.92
N LEU A 113 3.72 -32.44 14.74
CA LEU A 113 2.80 -32.78 13.66
C LEU A 113 3.42 -33.78 12.70
N ASP A 114 2.62 -34.74 12.26
CA ASP A 114 3.01 -35.59 11.13
C ASP A 114 3.02 -34.77 9.81
N ARG A 115 3.56 -35.37 8.75
CA ARG A 115 3.67 -34.70 7.44
C ARG A 115 2.31 -34.25 6.90
N LYS A 116 1.25 -35.00 7.16
CA LYS A 116 -0.09 -34.76 6.61
C LYS A 116 -0.76 -33.58 7.34
N ASP A 117 -0.66 -33.55 8.66
CA ASP A 117 -1.16 -32.46 9.49
C ASP A 117 -0.39 -31.16 9.26
N SER A 118 0.93 -31.24 9.11
CA SER A 118 1.76 -30.08 8.74
C SER A 118 1.33 -29.49 7.39
N ALA A 119 1.11 -30.33 6.37
CA ALA A 119 0.65 -29.87 5.05
C ALA A 119 -0.76 -29.27 5.12
N ARG A 120 -1.68 -29.89 5.87
CA ARG A 120 -3.04 -29.38 6.07
C ARG A 120 -3.04 -28.01 6.75
N LEU A 121 -2.25 -27.85 7.80
CA LEU A 121 -2.15 -26.58 8.52
C LEU A 121 -1.49 -25.50 7.66
N PHE A 122 -0.44 -25.85 6.91
CA PHE A 122 0.19 -24.94 5.96
C PHE A 122 -0.82 -24.43 4.91
N ALA A 123 -1.59 -25.32 4.28
CA ALA A 123 -2.62 -24.94 3.30
C ALA A 123 -3.67 -23.97 3.88
N LYS A 124 -4.01 -24.12 5.17
CA LYS A 124 -4.94 -23.23 5.87
C LYS A 124 -4.35 -21.83 6.07
N ILE A 125 -3.07 -21.71 6.41
CA ILE A 125 -2.44 -20.41 6.66
C ILE A 125 -1.89 -19.76 5.38
N SER A 126 -1.63 -20.53 4.32
CA SER A 126 -1.17 -20.02 3.02
C SER A 126 -2.28 -19.36 2.22
N SER A 127 -3.55 -19.71 2.51
CA SER A 127 -4.75 -19.13 1.90
C SER A 127 -5.26 -17.88 2.63
N LYS A 128 -4.58 -17.45 3.70
CA LYS A 128 -4.94 -16.29 4.51
C LYS A 128 -3.79 -15.29 4.58
N HIS A 129 -4.13 -14.02 4.80
CA HIS A 129 -3.16 -12.94 4.99
C HIS A 129 -3.53 -12.13 6.23
N PHE A 130 -2.53 -11.48 6.83
CA PHE A 130 -2.76 -10.31 7.64
C PHE A 130 -2.97 -9.11 6.71
N ASP A 131 -3.91 -8.23 7.04
CA ASP A 131 -4.09 -6.99 6.26
C ASP A 131 -2.84 -6.12 6.30
N PHE A 132 -2.24 -5.94 7.49
CA PHE A 132 -0.97 -5.24 7.65
C PHE A 132 -0.02 -5.94 8.63
N VAL A 133 1.28 -5.82 8.39
CA VAL A 133 2.34 -6.24 9.30
C VAL A 133 3.33 -5.09 9.43
N LEU A 134 3.62 -4.68 10.67
CA LEU A 134 4.67 -3.74 10.99
C LEU A 134 5.98 -4.47 11.15
N CYS A 135 7.01 -3.97 10.47
CA CYS A 135 8.35 -4.51 10.56
C CYS A 135 9.36 -3.41 10.93
N LEU A 136 10.47 -3.77 11.57
CA LEU A 136 11.61 -2.85 11.71
C LEU A 136 12.16 -2.51 10.33
N ARG A 137 12.40 -1.23 10.05
CA ARG A 137 12.94 -0.78 8.77
C ARG A 137 14.35 -1.27 8.49
N THR A 138 15.12 -1.56 9.54
CA THR A 138 16.53 -1.98 9.45
C THR A 138 16.71 -3.37 8.86
N ASP A 139 15.85 -4.32 9.21
CA ASP A 139 16.00 -5.74 8.86
C ASP A 139 14.69 -6.46 8.50
N LEU A 140 13.58 -5.73 8.48
CA LEU A 140 12.23 -6.23 8.23
C LEU A 140 11.74 -7.28 9.23
N SER A 141 12.35 -7.36 10.41
CA SER A 141 11.87 -8.22 11.49
C SER A 141 10.46 -7.82 11.92
N TYR A 142 9.60 -8.82 12.14
CA TYR A 142 8.19 -8.61 12.48
C TYR A 142 8.05 -7.98 13.87
N VAL A 143 7.24 -6.93 13.97
CA VAL A 143 6.93 -6.22 15.22
C VAL A 143 5.49 -6.48 15.65
N ALA A 144 4.54 -6.32 14.72
CA ALA A 144 3.12 -6.53 14.98
C ALA A 144 2.36 -6.90 13.71
N ALA A 145 1.26 -7.64 13.86
CA ALA A 145 0.29 -7.87 12.79
C ALA A 145 -1.03 -7.17 13.13
N ILE A 146 -1.69 -6.61 12.12
CA ILE A 146 -2.94 -5.86 12.23
C ILE A 146 -3.92 -6.47 11.23
N GLU A 147 -5.11 -6.83 11.70
CA GLU A 147 -6.23 -7.29 10.89
C GLU A 147 -7.37 -6.28 11.01
N LEU A 148 -7.99 -5.91 9.90
CA LEU A 148 -9.20 -5.11 9.94
C LEU A 148 -10.40 -6.04 10.07
N ASP A 149 -11.26 -5.79 11.06
CA ASP A 149 -12.51 -6.52 11.18
C ASP A 149 -13.43 -6.08 10.03
N ASP A 150 -13.76 -7.00 9.14
CA ASP A 150 -14.64 -6.71 8.02
C ASP A 150 -16.07 -6.65 8.55
N SER A 151 -16.70 -5.48 8.51
CA SER A 151 -18.09 -5.28 8.96
C SER A 151 -19.14 -5.96 8.05
N SER A 152 -18.75 -6.93 7.23
CA SER A 152 -19.62 -7.64 6.28
C SER A 152 -20.60 -8.62 6.95
N HIS A 153 -20.65 -8.70 8.28
CA HIS A 153 -21.53 -9.61 9.02
C HIS A 153 -23.01 -9.20 9.20
N GLN A 154 -23.52 -8.16 8.53
CA GLN A 154 -24.92 -7.72 8.74
C GLN A 154 -25.96 -8.17 7.70
N MET A 155 -25.64 -9.07 6.77
CA MET A 155 -26.66 -9.61 5.84
C MET A 155 -26.70 -11.14 5.81
N SER A 156 -27.33 -11.73 6.82
CA SER A 156 -28.20 -12.92 6.73
C SER A 156 -28.49 -13.45 8.14
N VAL A 157 -29.41 -12.80 8.86
CA VAL A 157 -30.24 -13.52 9.84
C VAL A 157 -31.56 -13.78 9.15
N ASP A 158 -31.63 -14.92 8.46
CA ASP A 158 -32.89 -15.47 7.95
C ASP A 158 -33.81 -15.72 9.15
N ASN A 159 -34.89 -14.96 9.19
CA ASN A 159 -35.97 -15.14 10.14
C ASN A 159 -36.75 -16.39 9.71
N LYS A 160 -36.49 -17.52 10.36
CA LYS A 160 -37.39 -18.68 10.33
C LYS A 160 -37.62 -19.18 11.76
N VAL A 161 -38.68 -18.64 12.36
CA VAL A 161 -39.42 -19.26 13.46
C VAL A 161 -40.40 -20.26 12.86
#